data_AF-A0A497M0U6-F1
#
_entry.id   AF-A0A497M0U6-F1
#
_cell.length_a   1.000
_cell.length_b   1.000
_cell.length_c   1.000
_cell.angle_alpha   90.00
_cell.angle_beta   90.00
_cell.angle_gamma   90.00
#
_symmetry.space_group_name_H-M   'P 1'
#
loop_
_entity.id
_entity.type
_entity.pdbx_description
1 polymer ?
#
loop_
_entity_poly.entity_id
_entity_poly.type
_entity_poly.pdbx_seq_one_letter_code
_entity_poly.pdbx_strand_id
1 'polypeptide(L)'
;MKLQRLNKAFHFKTLSGDNVFIGDPNEADFKPLFWLSRWTNECHIRLLIGRLTKNLMFDEANNCVIWNSDLFTVKAYPKEKEQKTVTINGRQFTYELSSLGGLEFEAILKRKPQTNIFNIPIETLNLKFYDQPPLTEEFNPEDCEVYTETYIKTRNGEEFFRPPEVVGSYAVYHATRTNTHRSKEDAEKYKTGKAFHIYRPKAIDSVGNETWCDLKVDEAKGVLTITIPQDFLDKAVYPVTIDPTFGYETVGASYSDANNKIMGSVFTISESGTAESITAYISETGTRTYRFGIYKHDDSSFIGETESTIPSATTSAKWHTLNFYDPKPSLTANTEYVLVVKVHKYGGRYFYYDSGETNQGHYQSISWTNGEPDWPNPASFTHNNNKYSIYCTYTAEAGATEIIVTDSATSQDIFNRPYREIPTLESTLGQELMLKTRNLSMVDVAACLEIIQKARQISTITDAAEGLEQVLKQRLISLLDQAASFENVARPARVTIVADEALGQEILSKLRELAAIFDSTIGIEYVNTGLASEAVKTRIFLFIGDLAIQITGD
;
A
#
# COMPACT_ATOMS: atom_id res chain seq x y z
N MET A 1 -14.87 16.92 -11.63
CA MET A 1 -14.11 17.77 -10.69
C MET A 1 -12.62 17.53 -10.96
N LYS A 2 -11.79 18.58 -11.00
CA LYS A 2 -10.37 18.45 -11.37
C LYS A 2 -9.47 19.04 -10.28
N LEU A 3 -8.45 18.30 -9.87
CA LEU A 3 -7.41 18.78 -8.97
C LEU A 3 -6.52 19.79 -9.66
N GLN A 4 -6.17 20.83 -8.92
CA GLN A 4 -5.27 21.88 -9.33
C GLN A 4 -4.25 22.10 -8.22
N ARG A 5 -3.00 22.36 -8.61
CA ARG A 5 -1.96 22.71 -7.65
C ARG A 5 -2.14 24.16 -7.20
N LEU A 6 -2.08 24.38 -5.89
CA LEU A 6 -2.15 25.70 -5.27
C LEU A 6 -1.07 25.81 -4.20
N ASN A 7 -0.04 26.60 -4.47
CA ASN A 7 1.18 26.65 -3.66
C ASN A 7 1.78 25.24 -3.48
N LYS A 8 1.90 24.78 -2.23
CA LYS A 8 2.33 23.42 -1.88
C LYS A 8 1.18 22.46 -1.62
N ALA A 9 -0.07 22.91 -1.72
CA ALA A 9 -1.26 22.08 -1.61
C ALA A 9 -1.89 21.82 -2.98
N PHE A 10 -2.98 21.07 -2.97
CA PHE A 10 -3.84 20.81 -4.12
C PHE A 10 -5.26 21.16 -3.73
N HIS A 11 -6.08 21.55 -4.70
CA HIS A 11 -7.46 21.89 -4.45
C HIS A 11 -8.36 21.52 -5.63
N PHE A 12 -9.64 21.34 -5.33
CA PHE A 12 -10.70 21.27 -6.33
C PHE A 12 -11.97 21.87 -5.77
N LYS A 13 -12.97 22.05 -6.65
CA LYS A 13 -14.32 22.43 -6.26
C LYS A 13 -15.25 21.23 -6.40
N THR A 14 -16.09 21.04 -5.38
CA THR A 14 -17.24 20.13 -5.39
C THR A 14 -18.27 20.54 -6.46
N LEU A 15 -19.25 19.68 -6.75
CA LEU A 15 -20.33 19.98 -7.70
C LEU A 15 -21.21 21.16 -7.25
N SER A 16 -21.23 21.47 -5.96
CA SER A 16 -21.87 22.67 -5.41
C SER A 16 -20.97 23.91 -5.37
N GLY A 17 -19.72 23.79 -5.83
CA GLY A 17 -18.77 24.90 -5.89
C GLY A 17 -17.97 25.16 -4.60
N ASP A 18 -18.12 24.32 -3.57
CA ASP A 18 -17.37 24.43 -2.31
C ASP A 18 -15.93 23.91 -2.48
N ASN A 19 -15.00 24.51 -1.74
CA ASN A 19 -13.58 24.18 -1.84
C ASN A 19 -13.22 22.95 -1.01
N VAL A 20 -12.38 22.11 -1.60
CA VAL A 20 -11.69 21.00 -0.93
C VAL A 20 -10.20 21.14 -1.19
N PHE A 21 -9.40 21.01 -0.14
CA PHE A 21 -7.94 21.02 -0.22
C PHE A 21 -7.34 19.69 0.21
N ILE A 22 -6.30 19.27 -0.50
CA ILE A 22 -5.37 18.21 -0.12
C ILE A 22 -4.02 18.88 0.12
N GLY A 23 -3.62 18.98 1.37
CA GLY A 23 -2.60 19.92 1.81
C GLY A 23 -3.19 21.11 2.56
N ASP A 24 -2.36 21.83 3.31
CA ASP A 24 -2.71 23.15 3.84
C ASP A 24 -2.18 24.24 2.90
N PRO A 25 -3.05 25.03 2.24
CA PRO A 25 -2.61 26.05 1.28
C PRO A 25 -1.86 27.23 1.94
N ASN A 26 -1.94 27.35 3.26
CA ASN A 26 -1.29 28.42 4.04
C ASN A 26 0.10 28.04 4.56
N GLU A 27 0.49 26.77 4.44
CA GLU A 27 1.77 26.28 4.93
C GLU A 27 2.85 26.40 3.84
N ALA A 28 4.09 26.63 4.27
CA ALA A 28 5.23 26.75 3.37
C ALA A 28 5.62 25.42 2.70
N ASP A 29 5.25 24.30 3.35
CA ASP A 29 5.50 22.93 2.91
C ASP A 29 4.19 22.13 2.88
N PHE A 30 4.15 21.04 2.09
CA PHE A 30 2.96 20.18 2.05
C PHE A 30 2.72 19.55 3.42
N LYS A 31 1.56 19.86 3.99
CA LYS A 31 1.06 19.29 5.24
C LYS A 31 -0.04 18.27 4.92
N PRO A 32 0.12 16.97 5.20
CA PRO A 32 -0.88 15.93 4.90
C PRO A 32 -2.19 16.19 5.64
N LEU A 33 -3.09 16.92 5.00
CA LEU A 33 -4.31 17.44 5.58
C LEU A 33 -5.38 17.41 4.51
N PHE A 34 -6.57 16.95 4.86
CA PHE A 34 -7.76 17.22 4.06
C PHE A 34 -8.53 18.36 4.70
N TRP A 35 -8.95 19.33 3.90
CA TRP A 35 -9.79 20.42 4.37
C TRP A 35 -10.99 20.56 3.45
N LEU A 36 -12.16 20.22 3.96
CA LEU A 36 -13.44 20.31 3.26
C LEU A 36 -14.27 21.43 3.88
N SER A 37 -14.76 22.33 3.05
CA SER A 37 -15.61 23.47 3.46
C SER A 37 -17.00 23.36 2.85
N ARG A 38 -17.98 24.03 3.47
CA ARG A 38 -19.35 24.08 2.96
C ARG A 38 -19.97 25.46 3.15
N TRP A 39 -20.77 25.88 2.16
CA TRP A 39 -21.46 27.16 2.10
C TRP A 39 -20.50 28.33 2.25
N THR A 40 -19.46 28.37 1.42
CA THR A 40 -18.45 29.45 1.47
C THR A 40 -17.73 29.52 2.82
N ASN A 41 -17.32 28.35 3.33
CA ASN A 41 -16.56 28.20 4.58
C ASN A 41 -17.34 28.59 5.87
N GLU A 42 -18.67 28.58 5.83
CA GLU A 42 -19.50 28.74 7.04
C GLU A 42 -19.31 27.57 8.02
N CYS A 43 -19.06 26.38 7.49
CA CYS A 43 -18.63 25.23 8.27
C CYS A 43 -17.55 24.45 7.51
N HIS A 44 -16.70 23.75 8.24
CA HIS A 44 -15.63 22.94 7.66
C HIS A 44 -15.21 21.79 8.58
N ILE A 45 -14.59 20.80 7.97
CA ILE A 45 -13.83 19.76 8.64
C ILE A 45 -12.41 19.73 8.07
N ARG A 46 -11.43 19.57 8.95
CA ARG A 46 -10.03 19.36 8.61
C ARG A 46 -9.59 18.02 9.20
N LEU A 47 -8.95 17.16 8.43
CA LEU A 47 -8.49 15.83 8.84
C LEU A 47 -6.98 15.75 8.65
N LEU A 48 -6.23 15.51 9.73
CA LEU A 48 -4.77 15.41 9.67
C LEU A 48 -4.33 13.98 9.34
N ILE A 49 -3.86 13.76 8.11
CA ILE A 49 -3.60 12.44 7.53
C ILE A 49 -2.12 12.08 7.67
N GLY A 50 -1.72 11.83 8.91
CA GLY A 50 -0.37 11.41 9.25
C GLY A 50 0.70 12.48 8.95
N ARG A 51 1.95 12.02 8.81
CA ARG A 51 3.09 12.87 8.45
C ARG A 51 3.64 12.42 7.10
N LEU A 52 4.03 13.38 6.27
CA LEU A 52 4.72 13.11 5.03
C LEU A 52 6.11 12.58 5.41
N THR A 53 6.46 11.37 4.97
CA THR A 53 7.83 10.90 5.14
C THR A 53 8.60 10.97 3.84
N LYS A 54 7.98 10.63 2.69
CA LYS A 54 8.63 10.65 1.36
C LYS A 54 7.64 10.85 0.20
N ASN A 55 8.17 11.17 -0.98
CA ASN A 55 7.53 10.98 -2.29
C ASN A 55 6.11 11.55 -2.41
N LEU A 56 5.96 12.86 -2.23
CA LEU A 56 4.74 13.56 -2.66
C LEU A 56 4.71 13.63 -4.19
N MET A 57 3.62 13.14 -4.78
CA MET A 57 3.40 13.09 -6.22
C MET A 57 2.00 13.60 -6.54
N PHE A 58 1.89 14.36 -7.63
CA PHE A 58 0.62 14.69 -8.24
C PHE A 58 0.52 13.95 -9.56
N ASP A 59 -0.35 12.96 -9.60
CA ASP A 59 -0.65 12.22 -10.82
C ASP A 59 -1.79 12.96 -11.54
N GLU A 60 -1.39 13.81 -12.48
CA GLU A 60 -2.32 14.61 -13.28
C GLU A 60 -3.22 13.75 -14.18
N ALA A 61 -2.71 12.60 -14.65
CA ALA A 61 -3.44 11.71 -15.55
C ALA A 61 -4.57 11.01 -14.80
N ASN A 62 -4.29 10.51 -13.60
CA ASN A 62 -5.28 9.86 -12.75
C ASN A 62 -6.01 10.83 -11.81
N ASN A 63 -5.73 12.14 -11.90
CA ASN A 63 -6.35 13.18 -11.09
C ASN A 63 -6.31 12.86 -9.59
N CYS A 64 -5.13 12.47 -9.09
CA CYS A 64 -4.93 12.08 -7.69
C CYS A 64 -3.60 12.59 -7.10
N VAL A 65 -3.59 12.83 -5.79
CA VAL A 65 -2.39 13.17 -5.02
C VAL A 65 -1.96 11.96 -4.23
N ILE A 66 -0.70 11.57 -4.36
CA ILE A 66 -0.14 10.41 -3.69
C ILE A 66 1.01 10.85 -2.79
N TRP A 67 1.07 10.32 -1.58
CA TRP A 67 2.24 10.47 -0.74
C TRP A 67 2.51 9.24 0.11
N ASN A 68 3.78 9.11 0.52
CA ASN A 68 4.23 7.98 1.31
C ASN A 68 4.45 8.38 2.77
N SER A 69 4.00 7.49 3.65
CA SER A 69 4.53 7.31 4.99
C SER A 69 5.37 6.03 5.05
N ASP A 70 5.99 5.78 6.20
CA ASP A 70 6.79 4.57 6.44
C ASP A 70 5.93 3.31 6.55
N LEU A 71 4.65 3.44 6.91
CA LEU A 71 3.73 2.31 7.13
C LEU A 71 2.68 2.18 6.02
N PHE A 72 2.29 3.29 5.42
CA PHE A 72 1.23 3.33 4.42
C PHE A 72 1.48 4.33 3.31
N THR A 73 0.91 4.06 2.14
CA THR A 73 0.76 5.03 1.05
C THR A 73 -0.64 5.62 1.13
N VAL A 74 -0.78 6.93 0.89
CA VAL A 74 -2.09 7.58 0.76
C VAL A 74 -2.28 8.02 -0.68
N LYS A 75 -3.44 7.75 -1.24
CA LYS A 75 -3.90 8.23 -2.55
C LYS A 75 -5.21 8.96 -2.35
N ALA A 76 -5.30 10.23 -2.74
CA ALA A 76 -6.46 11.06 -2.51
C ALA A 76 -6.93 11.74 -3.79
N TYR A 77 -8.24 11.71 -4.06
CA TYR A 77 -8.81 12.19 -5.32
C TYR A 77 -10.26 12.67 -5.18
N PRO A 78 -10.73 13.56 -6.06
CA PRO A 78 -12.14 13.97 -6.09
C PRO A 78 -13.04 12.78 -6.43
N LYS A 79 -14.12 12.59 -5.68
CA LYS A 79 -15.15 11.57 -5.94
C LYS A 79 -16.42 12.22 -6.47
N GLU A 80 -16.82 11.87 -7.69
CA GLU A 80 -18.10 12.29 -8.24
C GLU A 80 -19.27 11.64 -7.51
N LYS A 81 -20.48 12.16 -7.75
CA LYS A 81 -21.69 11.48 -7.29
C LYS A 81 -21.79 10.09 -7.90
N GLU A 82 -22.20 9.12 -7.10
CA GLU A 82 -22.29 7.73 -7.49
C GLU A 82 -23.70 7.20 -7.19
N GLN A 83 -24.28 6.46 -8.12
CA GLN A 83 -25.56 5.79 -7.92
C GLN A 83 -25.33 4.28 -7.86
N LYS A 84 -25.72 3.66 -6.75
CA LYS A 84 -25.61 2.22 -6.54
C LYS A 84 -26.98 1.58 -6.46
N THR A 85 -27.07 0.32 -6.90
CA THR A 85 -28.28 -0.49 -6.76
C THR A 85 -27.92 -1.81 -6.13
N VAL A 86 -28.60 -2.16 -5.03
CA VAL A 86 -28.48 -3.45 -4.37
C VAL A 86 -29.78 -4.22 -4.49
N THR A 87 -29.69 -5.53 -4.63
CA THR A 87 -30.88 -6.40 -4.63
C THR A 87 -30.96 -7.12 -3.30
N ILE A 88 -32.04 -6.87 -2.56
CA ILE A 88 -32.33 -7.52 -1.28
C ILE A 88 -33.67 -8.25 -1.43
N ASN A 89 -33.67 -9.56 -1.20
CA ASN A 89 -34.86 -10.40 -1.33
C ASN A 89 -35.60 -10.25 -2.68
N GLY A 90 -34.85 -10.10 -3.77
CA GLY A 90 -35.40 -9.93 -5.12
C GLY A 90 -35.93 -8.51 -5.44
N ARG A 91 -35.85 -7.57 -4.50
CA ARG A 91 -36.21 -6.16 -4.68
C ARG A 91 -34.96 -5.30 -4.86
N GLN A 92 -34.99 -4.39 -5.84
CA GLN A 92 -33.90 -3.44 -6.08
C GLN A 92 -34.06 -2.18 -5.22
N PHE A 93 -32.98 -1.78 -4.57
CA PHE A 93 -32.84 -0.54 -3.82
C PHE A 93 -31.76 0.31 -4.47
N THR A 94 -32.15 1.46 -5.02
CA THR A 94 -31.22 2.41 -5.65
C THR A 94 -30.98 3.60 -4.73
N TYR A 95 -29.71 3.94 -4.50
CA TYR A 95 -29.30 5.05 -3.64
C TYR A 95 -28.15 5.84 -4.27
N GLU A 96 -28.01 7.11 -3.87
CA GLU A 96 -26.97 8.01 -4.35
C GLU A 96 -25.98 8.33 -3.22
N LEU A 97 -24.69 8.22 -3.52
CA LEU A 97 -23.57 8.62 -2.68
C LEU A 97 -22.95 9.90 -3.25
N SER A 98 -22.41 10.72 -2.36
CA SER A 98 -21.62 11.91 -2.71
C SER A 98 -22.34 12.83 -3.71
N SER A 99 -23.64 13.09 -3.51
CA SER A 99 -24.53 13.82 -4.44
C SER A 99 -24.00 15.20 -4.89
N LEU A 100 -23.09 15.78 -4.13
CA LEU A 100 -22.45 17.07 -4.38
C LEU A 100 -20.97 16.92 -4.78
N GLY A 101 -20.53 15.72 -5.11
CA GLY A 101 -19.13 15.34 -5.13
C GLY A 101 -18.54 15.25 -3.72
N GLY A 102 -17.31 14.80 -3.64
CA GLY A 102 -16.59 14.62 -2.39
C GLY A 102 -15.09 14.39 -2.61
N LEU A 103 -14.42 14.02 -1.54
CA LEU A 103 -13.04 13.55 -1.55
C LEU A 103 -13.06 12.07 -1.16
N GLU A 104 -12.40 11.24 -1.97
CA GLU A 104 -12.06 9.86 -1.61
C GLU A 104 -10.57 9.81 -1.23
N PHE A 105 -10.22 8.93 -0.30
CA PHE A 105 -8.82 8.59 -0.10
C PHE A 105 -8.65 7.12 0.29
N GLU A 106 -7.63 6.52 -0.31
CA GLU A 106 -7.18 5.18 -0.01
C GLU A 106 -5.98 5.23 0.92
N ALA A 107 -5.93 4.35 1.92
CA ALA A 107 -4.75 4.11 2.73
C ALA A 107 -4.27 2.68 2.53
N ILE A 108 -3.10 2.54 1.92
CA ILE A 108 -2.51 1.25 1.54
C ILE A 108 -1.47 0.87 2.60
N LEU A 109 -1.82 -0.04 3.50
CA LEU A 109 -0.92 -0.57 4.51
C LEU A 109 0.10 -1.50 3.85
N LYS A 110 1.40 -1.17 3.95
CA LYS A 110 2.49 -1.92 3.32
C LYS A 110 2.82 -3.23 4.04
N ARG A 111 2.46 -3.32 5.32
CA ARG A 111 2.69 -4.44 6.23
C ARG A 111 1.76 -4.33 7.43
N LYS A 112 1.68 -5.41 8.21
CA LYS A 112 0.88 -5.45 9.43
C LYS A 112 1.22 -4.28 10.38
N PRO A 113 0.23 -3.43 10.73
CA PRO A 113 0.44 -2.35 11.67
C PRO A 113 0.54 -2.90 13.09
N GLN A 114 1.20 -2.17 14.00
CA GLN A 114 1.28 -2.56 15.42
C GLN A 114 -0.06 -2.42 16.17
N THR A 115 -1.00 -1.69 15.58
CA THR A 115 -2.33 -1.40 16.12
C THR A 115 -3.34 -1.54 15.00
N ASN A 116 -4.53 -2.02 15.32
CA ASN A 116 -5.67 -2.04 14.42
C ASN A 116 -6.52 -0.76 14.50
N ILE A 117 -6.17 0.15 15.41
CA ILE A 117 -6.83 1.43 15.64
C ILE A 117 -5.98 2.56 15.04
N PHE A 118 -6.60 3.35 14.16
CA PHE A 118 -6.02 4.52 13.51
C PHE A 118 -6.77 5.77 13.93
N ASN A 119 -6.08 6.64 14.68
CA ASN A 119 -6.62 7.92 15.13
C ASN A 119 -6.21 9.02 14.16
N ILE A 120 -7.20 9.66 13.55
CA ILE A 120 -7.06 10.82 12.67
C ILE A 120 -7.54 12.05 13.45
N PRO A 121 -6.64 12.96 13.84
CA PRO A 121 -7.04 14.23 14.43
C PRO A 121 -7.93 15.01 13.46
N ILE A 122 -9.03 15.55 13.99
CA ILE A 122 -9.97 16.39 13.23
C ILE A 122 -10.15 17.74 13.88
N GLU A 123 -10.27 18.78 13.05
CA GLU A 123 -10.71 20.11 13.47
C GLU A 123 -12.01 20.43 12.76
N THR A 124 -13.01 20.91 13.50
CA THR A 124 -14.35 21.14 12.96
C THR A 124 -14.86 22.52 13.33
N LEU A 125 -15.53 23.18 12.40
CA LEU A 125 -16.22 24.45 12.63
C LEU A 125 -17.69 24.31 12.26
N ASN A 126 -18.59 24.64 13.20
CA ASN A 126 -20.04 24.69 12.98
C ASN A 126 -20.66 23.39 12.44
N LEU A 127 -20.16 22.23 12.87
CA LEU A 127 -20.67 20.92 12.49
C LEU A 127 -21.27 20.18 13.69
N LYS A 128 -22.20 19.26 13.40
CA LYS A 128 -22.69 18.23 14.31
C LYS A 128 -22.70 16.88 13.59
N PHE A 129 -22.25 15.85 14.29
CA PHE A 129 -22.08 14.51 13.76
C PHE A 129 -23.20 13.60 14.28
N TYR A 130 -23.91 12.96 13.37
CA TYR A 130 -24.97 12.00 13.71
C TYR A 130 -24.55 10.64 13.20
N ASP A 131 -24.33 9.73 14.15
CA ASP A 131 -24.05 8.33 13.88
C ASP A 131 -25.21 7.69 13.13
N GLN A 132 -24.90 6.78 12.22
CA GLN A 132 -25.85 6.01 11.44
C GLN A 132 -25.63 4.53 11.78
N PRO A 133 -26.09 4.06 12.95
CA PRO A 133 -25.79 2.71 13.43
C PRO A 133 -26.32 1.63 12.45
N PRO A 134 -26.02 0.34 12.62
CA PRO A 134 -26.78 -0.69 11.91
C PRO A 134 -28.27 -0.61 12.27
N LEU A 135 -29.16 -0.94 11.34
CA LEU A 135 -30.61 -0.93 11.61
C LEU A 135 -30.99 -1.89 12.74
N THR A 136 -30.19 -2.92 13.01
CA THR A 136 -30.36 -3.81 14.16
C THR A 136 -30.14 -3.14 15.52
N GLU A 137 -29.67 -1.90 15.58
CA GLU A 137 -29.65 -1.12 16.84
C GLU A 137 -30.89 -0.22 16.98
N GLU A 138 -31.66 -0.03 15.92
CA GLU A 138 -32.84 0.86 15.89
C GLU A 138 -34.16 0.08 15.98
N PHE A 139 -34.14 -1.24 15.83
CA PHE A 139 -35.32 -2.10 15.79
C PHE A 139 -35.17 -3.29 16.73
N ASN A 140 -36.30 -3.81 17.22
CA ASN A 140 -36.31 -5.06 17.98
C ASN A 140 -36.44 -6.26 17.03
N PRO A 141 -35.65 -7.33 17.21
CA PRO A 141 -35.70 -8.51 16.35
C PRO A 141 -37.06 -9.24 16.40
N GLU A 142 -37.77 -9.18 17.53
CA GLU A 142 -39.08 -9.83 17.70
C GLU A 142 -40.16 -9.21 16.79
N ASP A 143 -40.06 -7.91 16.49
CA ASP A 143 -41.00 -7.15 15.66
C ASP A 143 -40.73 -7.33 14.15
N CYS A 144 -39.70 -8.08 13.78
CA CYS A 144 -39.17 -8.15 12.42
C CYS A 144 -39.35 -9.54 11.77
N GLU A 145 -39.68 -9.54 10.48
CA GLU A 145 -39.57 -10.71 9.58
C GLU A 145 -38.16 -10.83 9.01
N VAL A 146 -37.54 -9.70 8.66
CA VAL A 146 -36.15 -9.61 8.20
C VAL A 146 -35.42 -8.64 9.10
N TYR A 147 -34.28 -9.08 9.63
CA TYR A 147 -33.52 -8.35 10.62
C TYR A 147 -32.03 -8.39 10.29
N THR A 148 -31.56 -7.40 9.51
CA THR A 148 -30.15 -7.26 9.14
C THR A 148 -29.68 -5.82 9.34
N GLU A 149 -28.37 -5.61 9.35
CA GLU A 149 -27.76 -4.29 9.56
C GLU A 149 -28.18 -3.25 8.51
N THR A 150 -28.50 -3.70 7.29
CA THR A 150 -28.81 -2.86 6.12
C THR A 150 -30.28 -2.91 5.71
N TYR A 151 -31.05 -3.89 6.21
CA TYR A 151 -32.45 -4.03 5.84
C TYR A 151 -33.31 -4.63 6.96
N ILE A 152 -34.39 -3.93 7.26
CA ILE A 152 -35.44 -4.38 8.18
C ILE A 152 -36.75 -4.50 7.42
N LYS A 153 -37.43 -5.62 7.60
CA LYS A 153 -38.85 -5.77 7.26
C LYS A 153 -39.59 -6.14 8.53
N THR A 154 -40.49 -5.27 8.98
CA THR A 154 -41.30 -5.48 10.18
C THR A 154 -42.46 -6.44 9.89
N ARG A 155 -43.02 -7.07 10.92
CA ARG A 155 -44.18 -7.97 10.81
C ARG A 155 -45.47 -7.26 10.36
N ASN A 156 -45.54 -5.94 10.51
CA ASN A 156 -46.65 -5.12 9.98
C ASN A 156 -46.44 -4.75 8.48
N GLY A 157 -45.32 -5.14 7.87
CA GLY A 157 -45.03 -4.94 6.45
C GLY A 157 -44.28 -3.66 6.10
N GLU A 158 -43.79 -2.89 7.07
CA GLU A 158 -42.91 -1.73 6.83
C GLU A 158 -41.49 -2.20 6.48
N GLU A 159 -40.84 -1.47 5.57
CA GLU A 159 -39.49 -1.80 5.09
C GLU A 159 -38.56 -0.60 5.29
N PHE A 160 -37.39 -0.87 5.85
CA PHE A 160 -36.34 0.11 6.10
C PHE A 160 -35.05 -0.39 5.46
N PHE A 161 -34.35 0.52 4.77
CA PHE A 161 -33.11 0.20 4.08
C PHE A 161 -32.05 1.26 4.41
N ARG A 162 -30.86 0.79 4.76
CA ARG A 162 -29.66 1.60 4.96
C ARG A 162 -28.57 1.07 4.04
N PRO A 163 -28.00 1.91 3.16
CA PRO A 163 -26.87 1.50 2.33
C PRO A 163 -25.71 0.94 3.17
N PRO A 164 -24.99 -0.10 2.70
CA PRO A 164 -23.84 -0.66 3.41
C PRO A 164 -22.78 0.39 3.80
N GLU A 165 -22.50 1.34 2.90
CA GLU A 165 -21.54 2.43 3.14
C GLU A 165 -22.00 3.45 4.20
N VAL A 166 -23.31 3.43 4.52
CA VAL A 166 -23.96 4.32 5.48
C VAL A 166 -24.17 3.64 6.84
N VAL A 167 -24.10 2.31 6.92
CA VAL A 167 -24.09 1.62 8.22
C VAL A 167 -22.79 1.96 8.94
N GLY A 168 -22.86 2.36 10.22
CA GLY A 168 -21.71 2.77 11.02
C GLY A 168 -21.02 4.05 10.52
N SER A 169 -21.71 4.87 9.73
CA SER A 169 -21.17 6.09 9.13
C SER A 169 -21.62 7.36 9.89
N TYR A 170 -21.18 8.54 9.45
CA TYR A 170 -21.65 9.81 10.02
C TYR A 170 -22.32 10.71 8.99
N ALA A 171 -23.57 11.07 9.27
CA ALA A 171 -24.24 12.19 8.63
C ALA A 171 -23.88 13.49 9.36
N VAL A 172 -23.26 14.43 8.66
CA VAL A 172 -22.72 15.65 9.28
C VAL A 172 -23.54 16.86 8.86
N TYR A 173 -24.08 17.58 9.83
CA TYR A 173 -24.97 18.73 9.62
C TYR A 173 -24.34 20.03 10.12
N HIS A 174 -24.80 21.15 9.58
CA HIS A 174 -24.53 22.45 10.19
C HIS A 174 -25.06 22.49 11.62
N ALA A 175 -24.29 23.04 12.55
CA ALA A 175 -24.68 23.06 13.96
C ALA A 175 -25.97 23.84 14.25
N THR A 176 -26.30 24.82 13.40
CA THR A 176 -27.45 25.74 13.58
C THR A 176 -28.39 25.87 12.38
N ARG A 177 -28.10 25.28 11.21
CA ARG A 177 -28.97 25.35 10.04
C ARG A 177 -29.71 24.03 9.92
N THR A 178 -31.03 24.08 10.00
CA THR A 178 -31.91 22.91 10.05
C THR A 178 -32.90 22.96 8.88
N ASN A 179 -33.86 22.04 8.85
CA ASN A 179 -34.99 22.05 7.91
C ASN A 179 -36.01 23.18 8.16
N THR A 180 -35.78 24.03 9.17
CA THR A 180 -36.60 25.22 9.44
C THR A 180 -35.85 26.47 8.97
N HIS A 181 -36.40 27.14 7.96
CA HIS A 181 -35.73 28.23 7.26
C HIS A 181 -36.32 29.60 7.54
N ARG A 182 -35.46 30.63 7.53
CA ARG A 182 -35.89 32.01 7.76
C ARG A 182 -36.46 32.68 6.51
N SER A 183 -36.10 32.17 5.32
CA SER A 183 -36.56 32.66 4.03
C SER A 183 -36.48 31.56 2.97
N LYS A 184 -36.96 31.83 1.76
CA LYS A 184 -36.86 30.90 0.63
C LYS A 184 -35.41 30.71 0.19
N GLU A 185 -34.62 31.78 0.18
CA GLU A 185 -33.20 31.75 -0.16
C GLU A 185 -32.40 30.91 0.85
N ASP A 186 -32.73 31.02 2.15
CA ASP A 186 -32.16 30.19 3.22
C ASP A 186 -32.54 28.70 3.02
N ALA A 187 -33.77 28.42 2.61
CA ALA A 187 -34.23 27.07 2.29
C ALA A 187 -33.50 26.46 1.08
N GLU A 188 -33.35 27.21 -0.01
CA GLU A 188 -32.64 26.77 -1.20
C GLU A 188 -31.16 26.50 -0.92
N LYS A 189 -30.54 27.32 -0.07
CA LYS A 189 -29.13 27.20 0.31
C LYS A 189 -28.86 26.01 1.24
N TYR A 190 -29.58 25.89 2.35
CA TYR A 190 -29.26 24.92 3.39
C TYR A 190 -30.05 23.61 3.27
N LYS A 191 -31.23 23.61 2.65
CA LYS A 191 -32.10 22.44 2.53
C LYS A 191 -32.31 21.77 3.89
N THR A 192 -31.81 20.56 4.11
CA THR A 192 -31.93 19.88 5.42
C THR A 192 -30.84 20.25 6.42
N GLY A 193 -29.88 21.09 6.03
CA GLY A 193 -28.71 21.45 6.82
C GLY A 193 -27.57 20.43 6.75
N LYS A 194 -27.66 19.40 5.92
CA LYS A 194 -26.60 18.39 5.77
C LYS A 194 -25.40 19.00 5.02
N ALA A 195 -24.24 19.00 5.66
CA ALA A 195 -22.99 19.56 5.12
C ALA A 195 -22.14 18.48 4.45
N PHE A 196 -21.95 17.33 5.13
CA PHE A 196 -21.11 16.24 4.67
C PHE A 196 -21.72 14.87 5.00
N HIS A 197 -21.13 13.83 4.41
CA HIS A 197 -21.29 12.45 4.84
C HIS A 197 -19.88 11.86 4.93
N ILE A 198 -19.54 11.22 6.05
CA ILE A 198 -18.32 10.42 6.18
C ILE A 198 -18.76 8.96 6.14
N TYR A 199 -18.50 8.27 5.02
CA TYR A 199 -18.90 6.88 4.82
C TYR A 199 -18.02 5.92 5.63
N ARG A 200 -18.56 4.73 5.92
CA ARG A 200 -17.82 3.68 6.62
C ARG A 200 -16.70 3.14 5.70
N PRO A 201 -15.45 3.04 6.19
CA PRO A 201 -14.35 2.52 5.38
C PRO A 201 -14.42 1.00 5.20
N LYS A 202 -13.89 0.50 4.09
CA LYS A 202 -13.73 -0.93 3.83
C LYS A 202 -12.24 -1.29 3.71
N ALA A 203 -11.80 -2.34 4.38
CA ALA A 203 -10.46 -2.88 4.23
C ALA A 203 -10.48 -4.10 3.31
N ILE A 204 -9.52 -4.16 2.40
CA ILE A 204 -9.37 -5.20 1.38
C ILE A 204 -7.91 -5.64 1.39
N ASP A 205 -7.64 -6.93 1.57
CA ASP A 205 -6.28 -7.46 1.54
C ASP A 205 -5.82 -7.76 0.10
N SER A 206 -4.54 -8.09 -0.07
CA SER A 206 -3.95 -8.34 -1.39
C SER A 206 -4.42 -9.65 -2.04
N VAL A 207 -5.33 -10.40 -1.41
CA VAL A 207 -5.96 -11.59 -2.00
C VAL A 207 -7.48 -11.43 -2.09
N GLY A 208 -8.00 -10.22 -1.86
CA GLY A 208 -9.39 -9.84 -2.10
C GLY A 208 -10.33 -10.15 -0.94
N ASN A 209 -9.81 -10.56 0.22
CA ASN A 209 -10.64 -10.66 1.42
C ASN A 209 -11.02 -9.25 1.86
N GLU A 210 -12.31 -9.08 2.15
CA GLU A 210 -12.84 -7.77 2.54
C GLU A 210 -13.41 -7.80 3.95
N THR A 211 -13.30 -6.67 4.65
CA THR A 211 -14.05 -6.43 5.87
C THR A 211 -14.43 -4.96 5.98
N TRP A 212 -15.59 -4.70 6.59
CA TRP A 212 -15.91 -3.34 7.01
C TRP A 212 -15.08 -2.95 8.23
N CYS A 213 -14.66 -1.69 8.28
CA CYS A 213 -13.96 -1.10 9.41
C CYS A 213 -14.94 -0.32 10.29
N ASP A 214 -14.69 -0.22 11.58
CA ASP A 214 -15.51 0.63 12.45
C ASP A 214 -15.01 2.08 12.39
N LEU A 215 -15.96 3.00 12.32
CA LEU A 215 -15.71 4.44 12.28
C LEU A 215 -16.31 5.09 13.52
N LYS A 216 -15.52 5.90 14.23
CA LYS A 216 -16.00 6.65 15.40
C LYS A 216 -15.51 8.08 15.41
N VAL A 217 -16.41 9.03 15.64
CA VAL A 217 -16.06 10.45 15.83
C VAL A 217 -16.24 10.82 17.30
N ASP A 218 -15.16 11.27 17.93
CA ASP A 218 -15.18 11.87 19.28
C ASP A 218 -15.01 13.39 19.11
N GLU A 219 -16.14 14.11 19.04
CA GLU A 219 -16.17 15.57 18.87
C GLU A 219 -15.44 16.30 20.00
N ALA A 220 -15.53 15.79 21.24
CA ALA A 220 -14.91 16.41 22.41
C ALA A 220 -13.38 16.29 22.37
N LYS A 221 -12.85 15.18 21.86
CA LYS A 221 -11.41 14.98 21.68
C LYS A 221 -10.87 15.49 20.35
N GLY A 222 -11.74 15.80 19.38
CA GLY A 222 -11.34 16.17 18.03
C GLY A 222 -10.63 15.02 17.32
N VAL A 223 -11.18 13.80 17.41
CA VAL A 223 -10.57 12.61 16.79
C VAL A 223 -11.61 11.79 16.04
N LEU A 224 -11.28 11.42 14.80
CA LEU A 224 -11.93 10.38 14.02
C LEU A 224 -11.08 9.11 14.14
N THR A 225 -11.71 8.00 14.53
CA THR A 225 -11.05 6.71 14.77
C THR A 225 -11.54 5.72 13.73
N ILE A 226 -10.61 5.06 13.04
CA ILE A 226 -10.90 3.89 12.19
C ILE A 226 -10.33 2.67 12.89
N THR A 227 -11.16 1.65 13.10
CA THR A 227 -10.74 0.36 13.67
C THR A 227 -10.92 -0.73 12.63
N ILE A 228 -9.82 -1.35 12.22
CA ILE A 228 -9.86 -2.53 11.35
C ILE A 228 -10.04 -3.76 12.25
N PRO A 229 -10.90 -4.73 11.92
CA PRO A 229 -10.99 -5.97 12.69
C PRO A 229 -9.62 -6.65 12.85
N GLN A 230 -9.24 -6.98 14.09
CA GLN A 230 -7.92 -7.55 14.38
C GLN A 230 -7.72 -8.89 13.67
N ASP A 231 -8.73 -9.75 13.71
CA ASP A 231 -8.73 -11.04 13.02
C ASP A 231 -8.49 -10.92 11.51
N PHE A 232 -8.95 -9.82 10.90
CA PHE A 232 -8.68 -9.53 9.50
C PHE A 232 -7.20 -9.20 9.31
N LEU A 233 -6.63 -8.26 10.07
CA LEU A 233 -5.20 -7.91 9.97
C LEU A 233 -4.26 -9.07 10.30
N ASP A 234 -4.71 -10.02 11.12
CA ASP A 234 -3.94 -11.22 11.47
C ASP A 234 -3.87 -12.24 10.33
N LYS A 235 -4.91 -12.29 9.49
CA LYS A 235 -5.05 -13.23 8.37
C LYS A 235 -4.74 -12.59 7.01
N ALA A 236 -4.74 -11.27 6.94
CA ALA A 236 -4.60 -10.50 5.71
C ALA A 236 -3.24 -10.74 5.05
N VAL A 237 -3.28 -10.85 3.73
CA VAL A 237 -2.08 -10.78 2.90
C VAL A 237 -1.83 -9.32 2.53
N TYR A 238 -0.62 -8.83 2.77
CA TYR A 238 -0.28 -7.42 2.56
C TYR A 238 0.24 -7.18 1.14
N PRO A 239 -0.05 -6.01 0.52
CA PRO A 239 -0.63 -4.82 1.13
C PRO A 239 -2.14 -4.93 1.40
N VAL A 240 -2.60 -4.27 2.46
CA VAL A 240 -4.04 -4.10 2.72
C VAL A 240 -4.42 -2.71 2.24
N THR A 241 -5.24 -2.64 1.20
CA THR A 241 -5.80 -1.39 0.69
C THR A 241 -7.13 -1.14 1.35
N ILE A 242 -7.32 0.10 1.76
CA ILE A 242 -8.64 0.60 2.10
C ILE A 242 -9.17 1.22 0.79
N ASP A 243 -9.96 0.44 0.01
CA ASP A 243 -10.74 0.75 -1.24
C ASP A 243 -10.07 0.83 -2.69
N PRO A 244 -9.73 -0.25 -3.47
CA PRO A 244 -9.06 -0.14 -4.81
C PRO A 244 -9.89 -0.34 -6.13
N THR A 245 -9.55 0.36 -7.24
CA THR A 245 -10.08 0.24 -8.65
C THR A 245 -9.09 0.75 -9.75
N PHE A 246 -9.27 0.39 -11.05
CA PHE A 246 -8.63 1.08 -12.21
C PHE A 246 -9.56 1.22 -13.44
N GLY A 247 -9.51 2.37 -14.14
CA GLY A 247 -10.33 2.65 -15.32
C GLY A 247 -11.00 4.03 -15.28
N TYR A 248 -12.19 4.16 -15.88
CA TYR A 248 -12.98 5.39 -15.89
C TYR A 248 -14.33 5.24 -15.19
N GLU A 249 -14.42 5.76 -13.97
CA GLU A 249 -15.59 5.70 -13.08
C GLU A 249 -16.64 6.81 -13.31
N THR A 250 -16.43 7.69 -14.28
CA THR A 250 -17.36 8.82 -14.54
C THR A 250 -18.33 8.46 -15.66
N VAL A 251 -19.60 8.87 -15.50
CA VAL A 251 -20.62 8.76 -16.54
C VAL A 251 -20.34 9.76 -17.65
N GLY A 252 -20.07 9.25 -18.85
CA GLY A 252 -19.79 10.05 -20.03
C GLY A 252 -20.99 10.85 -20.50
N ALA A 253 -20.75 12.05 -21.03
CA ALA A 253 -21.79 12.91 -21.58
C ALA A 253 -22.25 12.51 -22.99
N SER A 254 -21.46 11.68 -23.69
CA SER A 254 -21.73 11.18 -25.03
C SER A 254 -21.93 9.66 -25.00
N TYR A 255 -22.47 9.10 -26.08
CA TYR A 255 -22.63 7.65 -26.20
C TYR A 255 -22.38 7.16 -27.61
N SER A 256 -21.92 5.91 -27.73
CA SER A 256 -21.65 5.23 -29.00
C SER A 256 -22.45 3.93 -29.08
N ASP A 257 -22.91 3.57 -30.27
CA ASP A 257 -23.56 2.29 -30.50
C ASP A 257 -22.53 1.15 -30.38
N ALA A 258 -22.79 0.25 -29.44
CA ALA A 258 -21.95 -0.91 -29.12
C ALA A 258 -22.37 -2.18 -29.87
N ASN A 259 -23.41 -2.14 -30.71
CA ASN A 259 -23.91 -3.32 -31.41
C ASN A 259 -22.89 -3.82 -32.43
N ASN A 260 -22.75 -5.14 -32.53
CA ASN A 260 -21.79 -5.79 -33.41
C ASN A 260 -20.35 -5.30 -33.20
N LYS A 261 -20.00 -4.95 -31.96
CA LYS A 261 -18.67 -4.49 -31.62
C LYS A 261 -18.20 -5.13 -30.32
N ILE A 262 -16.89 -5.35 -30.29
CA ILE A 262 -16.13 -5.28 -29.05
C ILE A 262 -15.62 -3.85 -28.99
N MET A 263 -15.92 -3.12 -27.92
CA MET A 263 -15.45 -1.74 -27.79
C MET A 263 -15.17 -1.35 -26.36
N GLY A 264 -14.25 -0.41 -26.16
CA GLY A 264 -13.90 0.09 -24.85
C GLY A 264 -12.69 1.00 -24.91
N SER A 265 -11.95 1.12 -23.81
CA SER A 265 -10.83 2.04 -23.69
C SER A 265 -9.63 1.39 -23.04
N VAL A 266 -8.44 1.85 -23.42
CA VAL A 266 -7.19 1.49 -22.76
C VAL A 266 -7.10 2.22 -21.41
N PHE A 267 -6.55 1.54 -20.39
CA PHE A 267 -6.22 2.10 -19.10
C PHE A 267 -4.94 1.42 -18.58
N THR A 268 -4.10 2.18 -17.90
CA THR A 268 -2.89 1.63 -17.26
C THR A 268 -3.23 1.21 -15.85
N ILE A 269 -2.95 -0.05 -15.49
CA ILE A 269 -3.04 -0.49 -14.10
C ILE A 269 -1.78 -0.04 -13.34
N SER A 270 -1.92 0.42 -12.10
CA SER A 270 -0.80 0.94 -11.31
C SER A 270 0.04 -0.14 -10.64
N GLU A 271 -0.54 -1.29 -10.32
CA GLU A 271 0.11 -2.40 -9.63
C GLU A 271 -0.39 -3.74 -10.18
N SER A 272 0.39 -4.82 -9.99
CA SER A 272 -0.04 -6.16 -10.42
C SER A 272 -1.26 -6.57 -9.60
N GLY A 273 -2.10 -7.44 -10.14
CA GLY A 273 -3.28 -7.89 -9.42
C GLY A 273 -4.19 -8.80 -10.20
N THR A 274 -5.10 -9.48 -9.53
CA THR A 274 -6.10 -10.36 -10.14
C THR A 274 -7.40 -9.60 -10.38
N ALA A 275 -7.91 -9.61 -11.60
CA ALA A 275 -9.14 -8.92 -11.98
C ALA A 275 -10.38 -9.59 -11.36
N GLU A 276 -11.22 -8.82 -10.67
CA GLU A 276 -12.38 -9.32 -9.92
C GLU A 276 -13.69 -9.12 -10.68
N SER A 277 -13.92 -7.89 -11.15
CA SER A 277 -15.11 -7.55 -11.92
C SER A 277 -14.87 -6.35 -12.84
N ILE A 278 -15.71 -6.21 -13.87
CA ILE A 278 -15.78 -4.99 -14.66
C ILE A 278 -17.13 -4.33 -14.44
N THR A 279 -17.11 -3.01 -14.27
CA THR A 279 -18.28 -2.15 -14.19
C THR A 279 -18.31 -1.16 -15.35
N ALA A 280 -19.41 -1.11 -16.11
CA ALA A 280 -19.57 -0.21 -17.26
C ALA A 280 -20.93 0.49 -17.29
N TYR A 281 -20.98 1.74 -17.76
CA TYR A 281 -22.21 2.51 -17.90
C TYR A 281 -22.81 2.36 -19.31
N ILE A 282 -23.89 1.59 -19.42
CA ILE A 282 -24.51 1.21 -20.70
C ILE A 282 -26.04 1.36 -20.66
N SER A 283 -26.67 1.54 -21.82
CA SER A 283 -28.14 1.54 -21.93
C SER A 283 -28.74 0.13 -21.97
N GLU A 284 -29.90 -0.06 -21.34
CA GLU A 284 -30.66 -1.33 -21.34
C GLU A 284 -31.66 -1.47 -22.51
N THR A 285 -31.42 -0.82 -23.64
CA THR A 285 -32.38 -0.72 -24.77
C THR A 285 -32.54 -1.99 -25.64
N GLY A 286 -32.37 -3.19 -25.07
CA GLY A 286 -32.65 -4.47 -25.73
C GLY A 286 -32.49 -5.71 -24.84
N THR A 287 -33.03 -6.85 -25.27
CA THR A 287 -33.21 -8.09 -24.47
C THR A 287 -32.12 -9.15 -24.67
N ARG A 288 -31.00 -8.80 -25.30
CA ARG A 288 -29.95 -9.77 -25.66
C ARG A 288 -28.75 -9.69 -24.72
N THR A 289 -27.94 -10.73 -24.65
CA THR A 289 -26.82 -10.78 -23.70
C THR A 289 -25.73 -9.74 -23.99
N TYR A 290 -25.01 -9.32 -22.95
CA TYR A 290 -23.71 -8.65 -23.04
C TYR A 290 -22.77 -9.19 -21.97
N ARG A 291 -21.47 -8.99 -22.18
CA ARG A 291 -20.40 -9.35 -21.26
C ARG A 291 -19.22 -8.40 -21.41
N PHE A 292 -18.34 -8.38 -20.42
CA PHE A 292 -17.13 -7.57 -20.45
C PHE A 292 -15.89 -8.45 -20.61
N GLY A 293 -14.80 -7.83 -21.03
CA GLY A 293 -13.51 -8.51 -21.18
C GLY A 293 -12.33 -7.57 -21.07
N ILE A 294 -11.16 -8.17 -20.96
CA ILE A 294 -9.87 -7.48 -20.88
C ILE A 294 -8.99 -7.96 -22.02
N TYR A 295 -8.35 -7.00 -22.68
CA TYR A 295 -7.26 -7.25 -23.61
C TYR A 295 -5.99 -6.58 -23.11
N LYS A 296 -4.82 -7.16 -23.39
CA LYS A 296 -3.55 -6.45 -23.24
C LYS A 296 -3.40 -5.49 -24.42
N HIS A 297 -3.04 -4.24 -24.16
CA HIS A 297 -3.01 -3.21 -25.22
C HIS A 297 -1.89 -3.44 -26.25
N ASP A 298 -0.71 -3.85 -25.79
CA ASP A 298 0.51 -3.97 -26.60
C ASP A 298 0.38 -4.94 -27.79
N ASP A 299 -0.18 -6.14 -27.54
CA ASP A 299 -0.32 -7.19 -28.55
C ASP A 299 -1.79 -7.54 -28.88
N SER A 300 -2.74 -6.82 -28.27
CA SER A 300 -4.17 -7.10 -28.38
C SER A 300 -4.53 -8.55 -28.00
N SER A 301 -3.74 -9.22 -27.15
CA SER A 301 -4.05 -10.55 -26.63
C SER A 301 -5.22 -10.51 -25.64
N PHE A 302 -6.07 -11.53 -25.69
CA PHE A 302 -7.23 -11.64 -24.81
C PHE A 302 -6.82 -12.20 -23.45
N ILE A 303 -7.20 -11.51 -22.37
CA ILE A 303 -6.81 -11.81 -21.00
C ILE A 303 -7.90 -12.56 -20.23
N GLY A 304 -9.16 -12.17 -20.42
CA GLY A 304 -10.29 -12.86 -19.80
C GLY A 304 -11.62 -12.14 -19.96
N GLU A 305 -12.69 -12.83 -19.56
CA GLU A 305 -14.06 -12.34 -19.61
C GLU A 305 -14.82 -12.50 -18.31
N THR A 306 -15.79 -11.61 -18.15
CA THR A 306 -16.77 -11.71 -17.09
C THR A 306 -17.85 -12.73 -17.42
N GLU A 307 -18.68 -13.01 -16.42
CA GLU A 307 -20.01 -13.55 -16.62
C GLU A 307 -20.83 -12.71 -17.61
N SER A 308 -21.90 -13.31 -18.13
CA SER A 308 -22.78 -12.68 -19.09
C SER A 308 -24.17 -12.46 -18.49
N THR A 309 -24.81 -11.35 -18.78
CA THR A 309 -26.14 -11.06 -18.25
C THR A 309 -27.13 -10.63 -19.33
N ILE A 310 -28.42 -10.80 -19.03
CA ILE A 310 -29.56 -10.36 -19.84
C ILE A 310 -30.28 -9.27 -19.04
N PRO A 311 -30.37 -8.02 -19.54
CA PRO A 311 -30.98 -6.93 -18.79
C PRO A 311 -32.51 -6.99 -18.76
N SER A 312 -33.11 -6.30 -17.79
CA SER A 312 -34.56 -6.30 -17.50
C SER A 312 -35.43 -5.46 -18.48
N ALA A 313 -34.95 -5.19 -19.70
CA ALA A 313 -35.65 -4.42 -20.73
C ALA A 313 -36.14 -3.01 -20.28
N THR A 314 -35.29 -2.24 -19.57
CA THR A 314 -35.59 -0.85 -19.21
C THR A 314 -34.97 0.14 -20.22
N THR A 315 -35.52 1.35 -20.36
CA THR A 315 -34.99 2.37 -21.30
C THR A 315 -33.93 3.29 -20.69
N SER A 316 -33.48 3.03 -19.46
CA SER A 316 -32.49 3.86 -18.75
C SER A 316 -31.09 3.26 -18.79
N ALA A 317 -30.08 4.10 -18.98
CA ALA A 317 -28.69 3.72 -18.77
C ALA A 317 -28.33 3.73 -17.28
N LYS A 318 -27.46 2.82 -16.86
CA LYS A 318 -26.96 2.69 -15.48
C LYS A 318 -25.59 2.02 -15.47
N TRP A 319 -24.94 1.97 -14.31
CA TRP A 319 -23.75 1.16 -14.10
C TRP A 319 -24.12 -0.32 -13.99
N HIS A 320 -23.36 -1.17 -14.67
CA HIS A 320 -23.51 -2.61 -14.67
C HIS A 320 -22.20 -3.28 -14.29
N THR A 321 -22.21 -4.09 -13.24
CA THR A 321 -21.05 -4.85 -12.75
C THR A 321 -21.22 -6.32 -13.08
N LEU A 322 -20.20 -6.96 -13.66
CA LEU A 322 -20.14 -8.39 -13.93
C LEU A 322 -18.80 -8.96 -13.45
N ASN A 323 -18.83 -10.11 -12.78
CA ASN A 323 -17.66 -10.73 -12.16
C ASN A 323 -16.89 -11.62 -13.15
N PHE A 324 -15.57 -11.79 -12.99
CA PHE A 324 -14.78 -12.77 -13.75
C PHE A 324 -15.06 -14.20 -13.31
N TYR A 325 -14.98 -15.15 -14.26
CA TYR A 325 -14.98 -16.57 -13.94
C TYR A 325 -13.65 -17.01 -13.32
N ASP A 326 -13.69 -18.05 -12.48
CA ASP A 326 -12.48 -18.72 -12.03
C ASP A 326 -11.90 -19.63 -13.13
N PRO A 327 -10.56 -19.64 -13.34
CA PRO A 327 -9.57 -18.80 -12.66
C PRO A 327 -9.60 -17.36 -13.18
N LYS A 328 -9.55 -16.40 -12.25
CA LYS A 328 -9.60 -14.97 -12.55
C LYS A 328 -8.32 -14.49 -13.26
N PRO A 329 -8.41 -13.47 -14.13
CA PRO A 329 -7.25 -13.02 -14.89
C PRO A 329 -6.22 -12.27 -14.05
N SER A 330 -4.94 -12.65 -14.14
CA SER A 330 -3.83 -11.87 -13.56
C SER A 330 -3.45 -10.70 -14.47
N LEU A 331 -3.19 -9.57 -13.83
CA LEU A 331 -2.81 -8.30 -14.43
C LEU A 331 -1.45 -7.87 -13.87
N THR A 332 -0.64 -7.24 -14.70
CA THR A 332 0.72 -6.85 -14.37
C THR A 332 0.81 -5.34 -14.18
N ALA A 333 1.53 -4.90 -13.14
CA ALA A 333 1.77 -3.49 -12.85
C ALA A 333 2.24 -2.71 -14.08
N ASN A 334 1.84 -1.44 -14.17
CA ASN A 334 2.23 -0.51 -15.23
C ASN A 334 1.94 -1.01 -16.66
N THR A 335 1.03 -1.98 -16.81
CA THR A 335 0.63 -2.51 -18.10
C THR A 335 -0.66 -1.85 -18.55
N GLU A 336 -0.72 -1.49 -19.83
CA GLU A 336 -1.92 -0.98 -20.46
C GLU A 336 -2.87 -2.13 -20.84
N TYR A 337 -4.10 -2.05 -20.37
CA TYR A 337 -5.17 -2.99 -20.64
C TYR A 337 -6.36 -2.28 -21.29
N VAL A 338 -6.96 -2.90 -22.29
CA VAL A 338 -8.19 -2.43 -22.90
C VAL A 338 -9.38 -3.12 -22.22
N LEU A 339 -10.13 -2.35 -21.45
CA LEU A 339 -11.39 -2.81 -20.84
C LEU A 339 -12.51 -2.65 -21.87
N VAL A 340 -13.20 -3.74 -22.21
CA VAL A 340 -14.16 -3.76 -23.32
C VAL A 340 -15.53 -4.34 -22.94
N VAL A 341 -16.55 -3.88 -23.65
CA VAL A 341 -17.87 -4.52 -23.73
C VAL A 341 -18.01 -5.24 -25.06
N LYS A 342 -18.62 -6.44 -25.02
CA LYS A 342 -19.09 -7.17 -26.21
C LYS A 342 -20.61 -7.30 -26.13
N VAL A 343 -21.30 -6.78 -27.13
CA VAL A 343 -22.77 -6.73 -27.19
C VAL A 343 -23.30 -7.57 -28.34
N HIS A 344 -24.36 -8.33 -28.08
CA HIS A 344 -25.01 -9.16 -29.08
C HIS A 344 -25.52 -8.31 -30.28
N LYS A 345 -25.54 -8.89 -31.48
CA LYS A 345 -25.90 -8.20 -32.74
C LYS A 345 -27.21 -7.41 -32.69
N TYR A 346 -28.19 -7.94 -31.97
CA TYR A 346 -29.52 -7.36 -31.78
C TYR A 346 -29.71 -6.78 -30.36
N GLY A 347 -28.62 -6.38 -29.70
CA GLY A 347 -28.62 -5.90 -28.32
C GLY A 347 -29.14 -4.49 -28.13
N GLY A 348 -29.08 -3.64 -29.17
CA GLY A 348 -29.54 -2.26 -29.16
C GLY A 348 -28.90 -1.44 -28.04
N ARG A 349 -27.56 -1.42 -27.88
CA ARG A 349 -26.91 -0.76 -26.72
C ARG A 349 -26.05 0.44 -27.05
N TYR A 350 -26.12 1.42 -26.16
CA TYR A 350 -25.26 2.59 -26.14
C TYR A 350 -24.27 2.50 -24.98
N PHE A 351 -22.99 2.68 -25.30
CA PHE A 351 -21.90 2.74 -24.34
C PHE A 351 -21.45 4.19 -24.18
N TYR A 352 -21.55 4.69 -22.95
CA TYR A 352 -21.29 6.09 -22.66
C TYR A 352 -19.80 6.37 -22.53
N TYR A 353 -19.40 7.57 -22.95
CA TYR A 353 -18.00 8.00 -22.97
C TYR A 353 -17.89 9.53 -22.89
N ASP A 354 -16.69 9.98 -22.50
CA ASP A 354 -16.23 11.35 -22.71
C ASP A 354 -15.07 11.38 -23.71
N SER A 355 -14.72 12.57 -24.17
CA SER A 355 -13.48 12.76 -24.94
C SER A 355 -12.27 12.36 -24.09
N GLY A 356 -11.50 11.41 -24.59
CA GLY A 356 -10.22 10.97 -24.06
C GLY A 356 -9.05 11.45 -24.90
N GLU A 357 -7.90 10.85 -24.62
CA GLU A 357 -6.66 11.08 -25.37
C GLU A 357 -6.72 10.48 -26.78
N THR A 358 -5.72 10.80 -27.59
CA THR A 358 -5.58 10.22 -28.93
C THR A 358 -5.47 8.70 -28.82
N ASN A 359 -6.31 7.98 -29.55
CA ASN A 359 -6.38 6.51 -29.55
C ASN A 359 -6.77 5.86 -28.21
N GLN A 360 -7.36 6.61 -27.26
CA GLN A 360 -7.83 6.03 -26.00
C GLN A 360 -8.88 4.92 -26.21
N GLY A 361 -9.78 5.12 -27.17
CA GLY A 361 -10.88 4.21 -27.45
C GLY A 361 -10.49 3.18 -28.50
N HIS A 362 -10.92 1.95 -28.27
CA HIS A 362 -10.63 0.78 -29.08
C HIS A 362 -11.93 0.11 -29.47
N TYR A 363 -12.06 -0.31 -30.73
CA TYR A 363 -13.20 -1.10 -31.18
C TYR A 363 -12.86 -2.03 -32.32
N GLN A 364 -13.54 -3.17 -32.37
CA GLN A 364 -13.52 -4.10 -33.50
C GLN A 364 -14.95 -4.48 -33.85
N SER A 365 -15.30 -4.33 -35.13
CA SER A 365 -16.60 -4.76 -35.63
C SER A 365 -16.65 -6.28 -35.72
N ILE A 366 -17.54 -6.91 -34.94
CA ILE A 366 -17.75 -8.35 -34.90
C ILE A 366 -19.24 -8.64 -34.66
N SER A 367 -19.85 -9.42 -35.55
CA SER A 367 -21.25 -9.86 -35.36
C SER A 367 -21.29 -10.99 -34.34
N TRP A 368 -21.90 -10.76 -33.18
CA TRP A 368 -22.17 -11.82 -32.20
C TRP A 368 -23.61 -12.32 -32.35
N THR A 369 -23.75 -13.56 -32.81
CA THR A 369 -25.01 -14.31 -32.93
C THR A 369 -24.91 -15.65 -32.19
N ASN A 370 -26.05 -16.31 -31.93
CA ASN A 370 -26.03 -17.65 -31.34
C ASN A 370 -25.21 -18.63 -32.22
N GLY A 371 -24.05 -19.07 -31.72
CA GLY A 371 -23.23 -20.12 -32.31
C GLY A 371 -21.84 -19.74 -32.86
N GLU A 372 -21.34 -18.50 -32.80
CA GLU A 372 -19.95 -18.10 -33.18
C GLU A 372 -19.66 -16.58 -32.93
N PRO A 373 -18.40 -16.12 -32.79
CA PRO A 373 -17.20 -16.77 -32.24
C PRO A 373 -16.88 -16.25 -30.82
N ASP A 374 -15.94 -16.93 -30.16
CA ASP A 374 -15.29 -16.45 -28.94
C ASP A 374 -14.60 -15.09 -29.13
N TRP A 375 -14.07 -14.54 -28.04
CA TRP A 375 -13.26 -13.33 -28.08
C TRP A 375 -12.10 -13.50 -29.08
N PRO A 376 -11.95 -12.64 -30.10
CA PRO A 376 -10.77 -12.67 -30.97
C PRO A 376 -9.51 -12.60 -30.13
N ASN A 377 -8.51 -13.43 -30.43
CA ASN A 377 -7.24 -13.43 -29.72
C ASN A 377 -6.08 -13.71 -30.71
N PRO A 378 -5.29 -12.69 -31.10
CA PRO A 378 -5.44 -11.28 -30.70
C PRO A 378 -6.64 -10.60 -31.38
N ALA A 379 -7.10 -9.49 -30.79
CA ALA A 379 -8.05 -8.60 -31.43
C ALA A 379 -7.39 -7.73 -32.51
N SER A 380 -8.20 -7.21 -33.43
CA SER A 380 -7.79 -6.25 -34.46
C SER A 380 -8.54 -4.95 -34.25
N PHE A 381 -8.07 -4.13 -33.30
CA PHE A 381 -8.73 -2.89 -32.93
C PHE A 381 -8.49 -1.78 -33.96
N THR A 382 -9.57 -1.06 -34.25
CA THR A 382 -9.53 0.30 -34.76
C THR A 382 -9.61 1.25 -33.58
N HIS A 383 -8.89 2.38 -33.67
CA HIS A 383 -8.80 3.34 -32.58
C HIS A 383 -9.68 4.58 -32.82
N ASN A 384 -10.06 5.22 -31.72
CA ASN A 384 -10.67 6.54 -31.65
C ASN A 384 -10.30 7.20 -30.32
N ASN A 385 -10.84 8.38 -30.02
CA ASN A 385 -10.47 9.13 -28.82
C ASN A 385 -11.52 9.00 -27.71
N ASN A 386 -12.38 7.99 -27.74
CA ASN A 386 -13.44 7.84 -26.74
C ASN A 386 -12.87 7.22 -25.46
N LYS A 387 -13.06 7.89 -24.32
CA LYS A 387 -12.82 7.34 -23.00
C LYS A 387 -14.15 6.83 -22.43
N TYR A 388 -14.42 5.55 -22.65
CA TYR A 388 -15.67 4.92 -22.23
C TYR A 388 -15.76 4.81 -20.71
N SER A 389 -16.98 4.94 -20.19
CA SER A 389 -17.34 4.81 -18.77
C SER A 389 -17.26 3.35 -18.34
N ILE A 390 -16.06 2.87 -18.05
CA ILE A 390 -15.77 1.49 -17.68
C ILE A 390 -14.54 1.40 -16.78
N TYR A 391 -14.62 0.60 -15.73
CA TYR A 391 -13.51 0.34 -14.83
C TYR A 391 -13.51 -1.11 -14.36
N CYS A 392 -12.34 -1.58 -13.94
CA CYS A 392 -12.11 -2.90 -13.40
C CYS A 392 -11.82 -2.77 -11.90
N THR A 393 -12.50 -3.60 -11.10
CA THR A 393 -12.12 -3.83 -9.70
C THR A 393 -11.16 -5.02 -9.69
N TYR A 394 -10.07 -4.90 -8.95
CA TYR A 394 -9.02 -5.92 -8.93
C TYR A 394 -8.44 -6.05 -7.52
N THR A 395 -7.92 -7.24 -7.26
CA THR A 395 -7.18 -7.60 -6.07
C THR A 395 -5.70 -7.37 -6.36
N ALA A 396 -5.05 -6.38 -5.76
CA ALA A 396 -3.63 -6.13 -6.00
C ALA A 396 -2.76 -7.31 -5.53
N GLU A 397 -1.89 -7.83 -6.38
CA GLU A 397 -0.89 -8.82 -6.01
C GLU A 397 0.16 -8.16 -5.12
N ALA A 398 0.49 -8.80 -4.00
CA ALA A 398 1.61 -8.40 -3.17
C ALA A 398 2.87 -8.32 -4.03
N GLY A 399 3.35 -7.11 -4.30
CA GLY A 399 4.52 -6.91 -5.13
C GLY A 399 5.73 -7.66 -4.55
N ALA A 400 6.07 -8.81 -5.14
CA ALA A 400 7.44 -9.25 -5.18
C ALA A 400 8.19 -8.14 -5.89
N THR A 401 9.09 -7.47 -5.17
CA THR A 401 9.93 -6.43 -5.74
C THR A 401 10.94 -7.12 -6.63
N GLU A 402 10.57 -7.45 -7.88
CA GLU A 402 11.54 -7.69 -8.93
C GLU A 402 12.23 -6.36 -9.23
N ILE A 403 13.32 -6.12 -8.51
CA ILE A 403 14.34 -5.19 -8.96
C ILE A 403 15.08 -5.94 -10.06
N ILE A 404 14.81 -5.62 -11.33
CA ILE A 404 15.76 -5.94 -12.40
C ILE A 404 16.95 -4.99 -12.20
N VAL A 405 17.89 -5.41 -11.36
CA VAL A 405 19.27 -4.91 -11.45
C VAL A 405 19.95 -5.80 -12.48
N THR A 406 20.26 -5.26 -13.66
CA THR A 406 21.37 -5.82 -14.43
C THR A 406 22.63 -5.56 -13.61
N ASP A 407 23.01 -6.52 -12.77
CA ASP A 407 24.28 -6.49 -12.07
C ASP A 407 25.24 -7.52 -12.67
N SER A 408 26.37 -7.00 -13.14
CA SER A 408 27.54 -7.81 -13.43
C SER A 408 28.37 -7.85 -12.15
N ALA A 409 28.08 -8.85 -11.32
CA ALA A 409 28.89 -9.40 -10.23
C ALA A 409 29.57 -8.40 -9.26
N THR A 410 29.11 -8.35 -8.00
CA THR A 410 29.86 -8.59 -6.73
C THR A 410 29.02 -8.08 -5.56
N SER A 411 28.51 -8.98 -4.70
CA SER A 411 27.64 -8.61 -3.56
C SER A 411 28.44 -8.02 -2.39
N GLN A 412 27.88 -6.97 -1.79
CA GLN A 412 28.40 -6.30 -0.60
C GLN A 412 27.23 -6.15 0.39
N ASP A 413 27.20 -6.95 1.47
CA ASP A 413 26.12 -6.92 2.45
C ASP A 413 26.41 -5.95 3.60
N ILE A 414 25.51 -4.99 3.83
CA ILE A 414 25.61 -3.96 4.88
C ILE A 414 24.50 -4.19 5.92
N PHE A 415 24.84 -4.82 7.04
CA PHE A 415 23.91 -4.97 8.17
C PHE A 415 23.89 -3.71 9.04
N ASN A 416 22.75 -3.00 9.03
CA ASN A 416 22.52 -1.84 9.91
C ASN A 416 21.33 -2.08 10.84
N ARG A 417 21.65 -2.47 12.10
CA ARG A 417 20.80 -2.53 13.30
C ARG A 417 19.65 -3.56 13.33
N PRO A 418 19.79 -4.59 14.20
CA PRO A 418 18.81 -4.74 15.28
C PRO A 418 19.41 -5.09 16.65
N TYR A 419 18.59 -4.90 17.68
CA TYR A 419 18.88 -5.02 19.11
C TYR A 419 18.62 -6.46 19.60
N ARG A 420 19.45 -7.46 19.23
CA ARG A 420 19.68 -8.74 19.96
C ARG A 420 20.54 -9.69 19.14
N GLU A 421 21.16 -10.64 19.83
CA GLU A 421 22.11 -11.65 19.34
C GLU A 421 21.64 -12.31 18.04
N ILE A 422 22.51 -12.33 17.04
CA ILE A 422 22.32 -13.04 15.76
C ILE A 422 23.44 -14.08 15.68
N PRO A 423 23.13 -15.39 15.67
CA PRO A 423 24.01 -16.39 15.11
C PRO A 423 23.86 -16.39 13.58
N THR A 424 24.95 -16.17 12.85
CA THR A 424 25.01 -16.34 11.39
C THR A 424 25.68 -17.69 11.08
N LEU A 425 25.14 -18.40 10.10
CA LEU A 425 25.71 -19.63 9.54
C LEU A 425 25.59 -19.48 8.02
N GLU A 426 26.69 -19.23 7.33
CA GLU A 426 26.72 -19.09 5.88
C GLU A 426 27.89 -19.90 5.30
N SER A 427 27.83 -20.29 4.04
CA SER A 427 28.71 -21.32 3.47
C SER A 427 29.41 -20.91 2.18
N THR A 428 29.53 -19.61 1.85
CA THR A 428 30.22 -19.17 0.61
C THR A 428 30.79 -17.74 0.64
N LEU A 429 31.89 -17.56 -0.11
CA LEU A 429 32.73 -16.36 -0.28
C LEU A 429 32.00 -15.01 -0.50
N GLY A 430 32.31 -14.02 0.35
CA GLY A 430 31.89 -12.61 0.24
C GLY A 430 32.72 -11.65 1.11
N GLN A 431 32.62 -10.33 0.92
CA GLN A 431 33.23 -9.31 1.82
C GLN A 431 32.17 -8.74 2.77
N GLU A 432 32.40 -8.84 4.09
CA GLU A 432 31.44 -8.38 5.10
C GLU A 432 31.88 -7.07 5.79
N LEU A 433 30.97 -6.08 5.88
CA LEU A 433 31.19 -4.84 6.63
C LEU A 433 30.11 -4.66 7.72
N MET A 434 30.44 -4.99 8.97
CA MET A 434 29.51 -4.85 10.10
C MET A 434 29.77 -3.59 10.94
N LEU A 435 28.72 -2.77 11.13
CA LEU A 435 28.77 -1.52 11.89
C LEU A 435 27.84 -1.53 13.11
N LYS A 436 28.43 -1.33 14.31
CA LYS A 436 27.74 -1.01 15.59
C LYS A 436 26.80 -2.09 16.21
N THR A 437 27.32 -3.27 16.54
CA THR A 437 26.56 -4.34 17.23
C THR A 437 26.95 -4.51 18.72
N ARG A 438 26.04 -4.96 19.59
CA ARG A 438 26.25 -5.05 21.05
C ARG A 438 26.94 -6.35 21.52
N ASN A 439 26.52 -7.51 20.99
CA ASN A 439 27.05 -8.86 21.23
C ASN A 439 27.13 -9.59 19.88
N LEU A 440 28.21 -10.32 19.58
CA LEU A 440 28.42 -11.09 18.34
C LEU A 440 29.11 -12.43 18.64
N SER A 441 28.67 -13.51 17.97
CA SER A 441 29.35 -14.82 17.88
C SER A 441 29.32 -15.26 16.43
N MET A 442 30.47 -15.49 15.80
CA MET A 442 30.60 -15.94 14.40
C MET A 442 31.30 -17.29 14.36
N VAL A 443 30.82 -18.18 13.50
CA VAL A 443 31.44 -19.47 13.16
C VAL A 443 31.32 -19.59 11.64
N ASP A 444 32.42 -19.38 10.93
CA ASP A 444 32.48 -19.50 9.46
C ASP A 444 33.36 -20.71 9.05
N VAL A 445 33.11 -21.25 7.86
CA VAL A 445 33.77 -22.44 7.29
C VAL A 445 34.34 -22.15 5.89
N ALA A 446 34.35 -20.90 5.40
CA ALA A 446 34.90 -20.61 4.07
C ALA A 446 35.57 -19.23 3.90
N ALA A 447 36.66 -19.24 3.14
CA ALA A 447 37.52 -18.11 2.76
C ALA A 447 36.77 -16.78 2.49
N CYS A 448 36.91 -15.79 3.37
CA CYS A 448 36.29 -14.46 3.19
C CYS A 448 37.19 -13.33 3.75
N LEU A 449 36.88 -12.06 3.40
CA LEU A 449 37.55 -10.87 3.97
C LEU A 449 36.56 -10.16 4.90
N GLU A 450 36.83 -10.23 6.19
CA GLU A 450 35.92 -9.74 7.23
C GLU A 450 36.39 -8.39 7.81
N ILE A 451 35.55 -7.34 7.72
CA ILE A 451 35.87 -6.02 8.28
C ILE A 451 34.86 -5.66 9.39
N ILE A 452 35.27 -5.81 10.65
CA ILE A 452 34.40 -5.51 11.80
C ILE A 452 34.71 -4.12 12.38
N GLN A 453 33.73 -3.21 12.33
CA GLN A 453 33.87 -1.85 12.85
C GLN A 453 32.92 -1.56 14.04
N LYS A 454 33.49 -1.25 15.21
CA LYS A 454 32.81 -0.72 16.42
C LYS A 454 31.80 -1.65 17.11
N ALA A 455 32.16 -2.91 17.39
CA ALA A 455 31.36 -3.81 18.24
C ALA A 455 31.60 -3.57 19.75
N ARG A 456 30.56 -3.72 20.59
CA ARG A 456 30.68 -3.51 22.06
C ARG A 456 31.13 -4.74 22.84
N GLN A 457 30.86 -5.96 22.37
CA GLN A 457 31.29 -7.22 22.97
C GLN A 457 31.22 -8.30 21.88
N ILE A 458 32.29 -9.06 21.66
CA ILE A 458 32.32 -10.25 20.80
C ILE A 458 32.81 -11.40 21.67
N SER A 459 32.12 -12.54 21.66
CA SER A 459 32.51 -13.67 22.53
C SER A 459 33.61 -14.52 21.91
N THR A 460 33.49 -14.85 20.63
CA THR A 460 34.43 -15.71 19.89
C THR A 460 34.24 -15.47 18.39
N ILE A 461 35.33 -15.44 17.63
CA ILE A 461 35.36 -15.58 16.17
C ILE A 461 36.14 -16.87 15.90
N THR A 462 35.58 -17.73 15.04
CA THR A 462 36.23 -18.98 14.62
C THR A 462 36.10 -19.08 13.11
N ASP A 463 37.23 -19.05 12.41
CA ASP A 463 37.33 -19.30 10.97
C ASP A 463 38.04 -20.65 10.75
N ALA A 464 37.63 -21.37 9.71
CA ALA A 464 38.19 -22.66 9.32
C ALA A 464 38.76 -22.65 7.89
N ALA A 465 38.86 -21.49 7.22
CA ALA A 465 39.33 -21.38 5.85
C ALA A 465 40.11 -20.08 5.52
N GLU A 466 40.80 -20.04 4.37
CA GLU A 466 41.78 -18.99 4.01
C GLU A 466 41.15 -17.60 3.79
N GLY A 467 41.35 -16.64 4.71
CA GLY A 467 40.75 -15.30 4.66
C GLY A 467 41.62 -14.18 5.26
N LEU A 468 41.31 -12.91 4.99
CA LEU A 468 42.00 -11.77 5.65
C LEU A 468 41.04 -11.14 6.67
N GLU A 469 41.37 -11.20 7.96
CA GLU A 469 40.52 -10.63 9.02
C GLU A 469 41.00 -9.22 9.45
N GLN A 470 40.12 -8.23 9.40
CA GLN A 470 40.39 -6.87 9.89
C GLN A 470 39.41 -6.42 10.98
N VAL A 471 39.92 -6.36 12.22
CA VAL A 471 39.12 -5.96 13.38
C VAL A 471 39.49 -4.58 13.89
N LEU A 472 38.55 -3.62 13.82
CA LEU A 472 38.75 -2.22 14.20
C LEU A 472 37.84 -1.79 15.37
N LYS A 473 38.45 -1.45 16.52
CA LYS A 473 37.82 -0.90 17.75
C LYS A 473 36.78 -1.79 18.44
N GLN A 474 37.21 -2.62 19.41
CA GLN A 474 36.31 -3.51 20.18
C GLN A 474 36.68 -3.61 21.67
N ARG A 475 35.80 -4.15 22.55
CA ARG A 475 36.06 -4.24 24.01
C ARG A 475 36.64 -5.57 24.50
N LEU A 476 36.19 -6.70 23.98
CA LEU A 476 36.65 -8.04 24.35
C LEU A 476 36.51 -8.94 23.11
N ILE A 477 37.52 -9.74 22.80
CA ILE A 477 37.54 -10.65 21.65
C ILE A 477 38.43 -11.87 21.90
N SER A 478 38.03 -13.02 21.37
CA SER A 478 38.84 -14.24 21.21
C SER A 478 38.83 -14.61 19.72
N LEU A 479 40.02 -14.75 19.13
CA LEU A 479 40.22 -15.20 17.75
C LEU A 479 40.78 -16.63 17.78
N LEU A 480 40.25 -17.52 16.95
CA LEU A 480 40.64 -18.92 16.80
C LEU A 480 40.63 -19.26 15.30
N ASP A 481 41.80 -19.43 14.69
CA ASP A 481 41.94 -19.83 13.27
C ASP A 481 42.47 -21.28 13.17
N GLN A 482 42.02 -22.01 12.15
CA GLN A 482 42.47 -23.36 11.80
C GLN A 482 43.18 -23.43 10.42
N ALA A 483 43.34 -22.31 9.69
CA ALA A 483 43.92 -22.26 8.35
C ALA A 483 45.00 -21.16 8.16
N ALA A 484 45.76 -21.20 7.06
CA ALA A 484 46.95 -20.35 6.85
C ALA A 484 46.59 -18.93 6.36
N SER A 485 46.56 -17.94 7.27
CA SER A 485 46.14 -16.57 6.92
C SER A 485 46.86 -15.41 7.65
N PHE A 486 46.43 -14.17 7.36
CA PHE A 486 46.95 -12.92 7.95
C PHE A 486 45.89 -12.27 8.82
N GLU A 487 46.22 -11.95 10.08
CA GLU A 487 45.31 -11.32 11.04
C GLU A 487 45.72 -9.88 11.35
N ASN A 488 44.78 -8.92 11.29
CA ASN A 488 45.03 -7.54 11.71
C ASN A 488 44.03 -7.02 12.74
N VAL A 489 44.51 -6.81 13.96
CA VAL A 489 43.70 -6.21 15.03
C VAL A 489 44.23 -4.82 15.38
N ALA A 490 43.35 -3.81 15.32
CA ALA A 490 43.68 -2.44 15.72
C ALA A 490 42.71 -1.85 16.75
N ARG A 491 43.29 -1.35 17.85
CA ARG A 491 42.63 -0.54 18.91
C ARG A 491 41.55 -1.25 19.76
N PRO A 492 41.80 -2.42 20.39
CA PRO A 492 40.89 -2.99 21.38
C PRO A 492 40.92 -2.22 22.71
N ALA A 493 39.85 -2.33 23.50
CA ALA A 493 39.57 -1.48 24.66
C ALA A 493 39.70 -2.18 26.02
N ARG A 494 39.74 -3.52 26.13
CA ARG A 494 39.98 -4.21 27.42
C ARG A 494 40.76 -5.54 27.37
N VAL A 495 40.43 -6.56 26.57
CA VAL A 495 41.17 -7.86 26.60
C VAL A 495 41.13 -8.55 25.23
N THR A 496 42.24 -9.17 24.81
CA THR A 496 42.38 -9.97 23.57
C THR A 496 43.13 -11.28 23.86
N ILE A 497 42.63 -12.40 23.30
CA ILE A 497 43.30 -13.72 23.21
C ILE A 497 43.33 -14.10 21.74
N VAL A 498 44.48 -14.55 21.24
CA VAL A 498 44.70 -15.03 19.87
C VAL A 498 45.28 -16.44 19.92
N ALA A 499 44.77 -17.35 19.09
CA ALA A 499 45.28 -18.71 18.95
C ALA A 499 45.15 -19.22 17.51
N ASP A 500 46.24 -19.75 16.95
CA ASP A 500 46.34 -20.26 15.57
C ASP A 500 46.93 -21.69 15.53
N GLU A 501 46.43 -22.51 14.60
CA GLU A 501 46.88 -23.88 14.31
C GLU A 501 47.77 -24.00 13.04
N ALA A 502 48.00 -22.93 12.26
CA ALA A 502 48.71 -22.95 10.97
C ALA A 502 49.76 -21.82 10.76
N LEU A 503 50.36 -21.73 9.55
CA LEU A 503 51.46 -20.79 9.22
C LEU A 503 50.91 -19.42 8.81
N GLY A 504 51.24 -18.34 9.52
CA GLY A 504 50.71 -16.99 9.24
C GLY A 504 51.57 -15.80 9.70
N GLN A 505 51.09 -14.58 9.41
CA GLN A 505 51.64 -13.33 9.97
C GLN A 505 50.55 -12.60 10.76
N GLU A 506 50.82 -12.40 12.06
CA GLU A 506 49.93 -11.70 12.97
C GLU A 506 50.41 -10.28 13.24
N ILE A 507 49.54 -9.28 13.03
CA ILE A 507 49.86 -7.88 13.35
C ILE A 507 48.85 -7.32 14.35
N LEU A 508 49.33 -7.11 15.58
CA LEU A 508 48.57 -6.47 16.65
C LEU A 508 49.07 -5.05 16.90
N SER A 509 48.20 -4.05 16.72
CA SER A 509 48.60 -2.64 16.80
C SER A 509 47.75 -1.79 17.74
N LYS A 510 48.42 -0.96 18.54
CA LYS A 510 47.79 0.02 19.47
C LYS A 510 46.87 -0.64 20.50
N LEU A 511 47.31 -1.78 21.06
CA LEU A 511 46.62 -2.53 22.11
C LEU A 511 46.64 -1.80 23.47
N ARG A 512 45.60 -1.99 24.29
CA ARG A 512 45.55 -1.51 25.69
C ARG A 512 46.00 -2.56 26.72
N GLU A 513 45.60 -3.82 26.56
CA GLU A 513 45.91 -4.94 27.45
C GLU A 513 45.79 -6.26 26.65
N LEU A 514 46.77 -7.17 26.81
CA LEU A 514 46.91 -8.44 26.05
C LEU A 514 46.99 -9.59 27.07
N ALA A 515 46.17 -10.64 26.90
CA ALA A 515 46.07 -11.74 27.88
C ALA A 515 46.92 -12.96 27.53
N ALA A 516 46.94 -13.38 26.27
CA ALA A 516 47.78 -14.48 25.77
C ALA A 516 47.81 -14.49 24.23
N ILE A 517 48.88 -15.07 23.66
CA ILE A 517 49.02 -15.45 22.24
C ILE A 517 49.49 -16.91 22.25
N PHE A 518 48.85 -17.77 21.45
CA PHE A 518 49.21 -19.18 21.32
C PHE A 518 49.41 -19.51 19.84
N ASP A 519 50.65 -19.74 19.41
CA ASP A 519 50.99 -20.26 18.08
C ASP A 519 51.51 -21.70 18.23
N SER A 520 51.03 -22.59 17.37
CA SER A 520 51.44 -24.00 17.33
C SER A 520 52.32 -24.37 16.13
N THR A 521 52.61 -23.42 15.21
CA THR A 521 53.52 -23.61 14.07
C THR A 521 54.59 -22.49 13.96
N ILE A 522 55.17 -22.22 12.77
CA ILE A 522 56.30 -21.28 12.58
C ILE A 522 55.81 -20.01 11.86
N GLY A 523 55.49 -18.94 12.60
CA GLY A 523 55.10 -17.63 12.08
C GLY A 523 55.99 -16.45 12.52
N ILE A 524 55.67 -15.24 12.06
CA ILE A 524 56.27 -13.98 12.56
C ILE A 524 55.18 -13.12 13.19
N GLU A 525 55.30 -12.89 14.50
CA GLU A 525 54.38 -12.04 15.28
C GLU A 525 54.90 -10.60 15.39
N TYR A 526 54.05 -9.61 15.09
CA TYR A 526 54.35 -8.19 15.31
C TYR A 526 53.39 -7.57 16.32
N VAL A 527 53.86 -7.35 17.55
CA VAL A 527 53.10 -6.68 18.60
C VAL A 527 53.58 -5.23 18.80
N ASN A 528 52.71 -4.26 18.53
CA ASN A 528 52.96 -2.85 18.82
C ASN A 528 52.04 -2.34 19.93
N THR A 529 52.55 -2.35 21.16
CA THR A 529 51.95 -1.65 22.30
C THR A 529 52.24 -0.17 22.16
N GLY A 530 51.27 0.62 21.70
CA GLY A 530 51.48 2.05 21.43
C GLY A 530 52.06 2.80 22.64
N LEU A 531 53.28 3.34 22.50
CA LEU A 531 53.94 4.24 23.46
C LEU A 531 53.27 5.64 23.42
N ALA A 532 53.20 6.47 24.47
CA ALA A 532 53.62 6.36 25.87
C ALA A 532 53.08 7.56 26.67
N SER A 533 53.06 7.45 28.00
CA SER A 533 53.65 8.51 28.83
C SER A 533 54.54 8.00 29.96
N GLU A 534 54.61 6.68 30.21
CA GLU A 534 55.62 6.09 31.10
C GLU A 534 56.14 4.80 30.48
N ALA A 535 57.46 4.58 30.56
CA ALA A 535 58.08 3.33 30.17
C ALA A 535 57.62 2.24 31.14
N VAL A 536 56.57 1.49 30.76
CA VAL A 536 56.15 0.32 31.52
C VAL A 536 57.12 -0.80 31.16
N LYS A 537 57.81 -1.35 32.17
CA LYS A 537 58.63 -2.55 32.03
C LYS A 537 57.73 -3.72 31.66
N THR A 538 57.77 -4.14 30.39
CA THR A 538 57.03 -5.31 29.91
C THR A 538 57.89 -6.56 30.10
N ARG A 539 57.44 -7.46 30.98
CA ARG A 539 58.04 -8.79 31.16
C ARG A 539 57.47 -9.73 30.11
N ILE A 540 58.30 -10.13 29.16
CA ILE A 540 57.92 -11.10 28.13
C ILE A 540 58.47 -12.45 28.58
N PHE A 541 57.64 -13.48 28.54
CA PHE A 541 58.01 -14.84 28.91
C PHE A 541 57.85 -15.75 27.70
N LEU A 542 58.92 -16.49 27.38
CA LEU A 542 58.90 -17.60 26.44
C LEU A 542 58.61 -18.87 27.22
N PHE A 543 57.54 -19.58 26.86
CA PHE A 543 57.20 -20.85 27.47
C PHE A 543 57.69 -22.00 26.58
N ILE A 544 58.48 -22.92 27.14
CA ILE A 544 58.95 -24.13 26.45
C ILE A 544 58.51 -25.32 27.29
N GLY A 545 57.41 -25.96 26.89
CA GLY A 545 56.71 -26.93 27.74
C GLY A 545 56.22 -26.29 29.05
N ASP A 546 56.47 -26.92 30.19
CA ASP A 546 56.07 -26.41 31.52
C ASP A 546 57.03 -25.33 32.06
N LEU A 547 58.03 -24.90 31.27
CA LEU A 547 59.06 -23.97 31.70
C LEU A 547 58.80 -22.56 31.17
N ALA A 548 58.69 -21.57 32.07
CA ALA A 548 58.56 -20.16 31.72
C ALA A 548 59.91 -19.44 31.82
N ILE A 549 60.39 -18.87 30.72
CA ILE A 549 61.66 -18.13 30.65
C ILE A 549 61.37 -16.65 30.35
N GLN A 550 61.69 -15.75 31.29
CA GLN A 550 61.58 -14.31 31.03
C GLN A 550 62.67 -13.88 30.04
N ILE A 551 62.26 -13.46 28.84
CA ILE A 551 63.17 -13.05 27.73
C ILE A 551 63.47 -11.55 27.73
N THR A 552 62.80 -10.77 28.56
CA THR A 552 63.17 -9.37 28.81
C THR A 552 63.88 -9.19 30.15
N GLY A 553 64.95 -8.40 30.16
CA GLY A 553 65.65 -8.01 31.39
C GLY A 553 64.77 -7.13 32.27
N ASP A 554 65.04 -7.16 33.58
CA ASP A 554 64.21 -6.52 34.61
C ASP A 554 63.89 -5.04 34.35
#